data_AF-A0A258DEM8-F1
#
_entry.id   AF-A0A258DEM8-F1
#
_cell.length_a   1.000
_cell.length_b   1.000
_cell.length_c   1.000
_cell.angle_alpha   90.00
_cell.angle_beta   90.00
_cell.angle_gamma   90.00
#
_symmetry.space_group_name_H-M   'P 1'
#
loop_
_entity.id
_entity.type
_entity.pdbx_description
1 polymer ?
#
loop_
_entity_poly.entity_id
_entity_poly.type
_entity_poly.pdbx_seq_one_letter_code
_entity_poly.pdbx_strand_id
1 'polypeptide(L)' 'MSVRRLAAEQPSSFAFTPENAAWADRQISKYPEGRQASAVVPLLWRAQEQAGGWLPEPAIRAVAERLDMPR' A
#
# COMPACT_ATOMS: atom_id res chain seq x y z
N MET A 1 -9.02 17.45 -20.55
CA MET A 1 -8.71 16.51 -19.44
C MET A 1 -7.26 16.09 -19.58
N SER A 2 -6.37 16.48 -18.67
CA SER A 2 -4.99 15.96 -18.68
C SER A 2 -5.02 14.47 -18.36
N VAL A 3 -4.40 13.63 -19.18
CA VAL A 3 -4.31 12.18 -18.95
C VAL A 3 -3.40 11.97 -17.74
N ARG A 4 -3.97 11.58 -16.60
CA ARG A 4 -3.20 11.23 -15.41
C ARG A 4 -2.49 9.89 -15.69
N ARG A 5 -1.17 9.92 -15.73
CA ARG A 5 -0.30 8.74 -15.95
C ARG A 5 0.56 8.51 -14.72
N LEU A 6 0.99 7.26 -14.54
CA LEU A 6 2.01 6.91 -13.56
C LEU A 6 3.36 7.53 -13.95
N ALA A 7 4.25 7.69 -12.97
CA ALA A 7 5.64 8.05 -13.25
C ALA A 7 6.28 7.00 -14.19
N ALA A 8 7.07 7.46 -15.16
CA ALA A 8 7.71 6.60 -16.15
C ALA A 8 8.82 5.74 -15.51
N GLU A 9 9.56 6.32 -14.58
CA GLU A 9 10.57 5.63 -13.78
C GLU A 9 9.96 5.25 -12.43
N GLN A 10 9.92 3.96 -12.15
CA GLN A 10 9.37 3.37 -10.94
C GLN A 10 10.39 2.35 -10.40
N PRO A 11 10.40 2.08 -9.08
CA PRO A 11 11.12 0.93 -8.56
C PRO A 11 10.60 -0.36 -9.23
N SER A 12 11.46 -1.35 -9.40
CA SER A 12 11.07 -2.65 -9.99
C SER A 12 10.14 -3.45 -9.09
N SER A 13 10.20 -3.23 -7.78
CA SER A 13 9.41 -3.94 -6.77
C SER A 13 9.26 -3.10 -5.51
N PHE A 14 8.23 -3.39 -4.72
CA PHE A 14 8.06 -2.86 -3.37
C PHE A 14 7.67 -3.99 -2.42
N ALA A 15 8.29 -4.00 -1.24
CA ALA A 15 7.88 -4.85 -0.13
C ALA A 15 7.99 -4.03 1.15
N PHE A 16 7.03 -4.16 2.07
CA PHE A 16 7.15 -3.56 3.39
C PHE A 16 8.39 -4.07 4.12
N THR A 17 9.10 -3.21 4.86
CA THR A 17 10.11 -3.68 5.80
C THR A 17 9.46 -4.58 6.85
N PRO A 18 10.21 -5.47 7.53
CA PRO A 18 9.64 -6.35 8.56
C PRO A 18 8.87 -5.57 9.65
N GLU A 19 9.36 -4.40 10.06
CA GLU A 19 8.67 -3.56 11.05
C GLU A 19 7.33 -3.01 10.52
N ASN A 20 7.33 -2.57 9.26
CA ASN A 20 6.14 -2.00 8.62
C ASN A 20 5.11 -3.07 8.26
N ALA A 21 5.54 -4.28 7.91
CA ALA A 21 4.66 -5.43 7.69
C ALA A 21 3.94 -5.79 8.99
N ALA A 22 4.68 -5.92 10.10
CA ALA A 22 4.08 -6.19 11.40
C ALA A 22 3.15 -5.05 11.86
N TRP A 23 3.49 -3.80 11.54
CA TRP A 23 2.60 -2.66 11.80
C TRP A 23 1.33 -2.72 10.96
N ALA A 24 1.43 -3.07 9.68
CA ALA A 24 0.30 -3.19 8.77
C ALA A 24 -0.69 -4.25 9.26
N ASP A 25 -0.19 -5.41 9.71
CA ASP A 25 -1.02 -6.48 10.27
C ASP A 25 -1.79 -6.02 11.51
N ARG A 26 -1.13 -5.25 12.39
CA ARG A 26 -1.79 -4.64 13.56
C ARG A 26 -2.81 -3.56 13.18
N GLN A 27 -2.67 -2.89 12.04
CA GLN A 27 -3.71 -1.97 11.56
C GLN A 27 -4.89 -2.73 10.98
N ILE A 28 -4.63 -3.76 10.16
CA ILE A 28 -5.67 -4.60 9.56
C ILE A 28 -6.55 -5.24 10.64
N SER A 29 -5.95 -5.71 11.74
CA SER A 29 -6.67 -6.34 12.84
C SER A 29 -7.64 -5.41 13.59
N LYS A 30 -7.62 -4.10 13.35
CA LYS A 30 -8.58 -3.15 13.94
C LYS A 30 -9.93 -3.17 13.24
N TYR A 31 -9.99 -3.72 12.04
CA TYR A 31 -11.21 -3.78 11.23
C TYR A 31 -11.85 -5.16 11.39
N PRO A 32 -13.20 -5.24 11.37
CA PRO A 32 -13.88 -6.52 11.47
C PRO A 32 -13.60 -7.39 10.25
N GLU A 33 -13.83 -8.69 10.39
CA GLU A 33 -13.71 -9.65 9.31
C GLU A 33 -14.59 -9.24 8.11
N GLY A 34 -14.04 -9.34 6.90
CA GLY A 34 -14.68 -8.90 5.65
C GLY A 34 -14.57 -7.39 5.39
N ARG A 35 -13.99 -6.60 6.32
CA ARG A 35 -13.78 -5.15 6.18
C ARG A 35 -12.31 -4.73 6.26
N GLN A 36 -11.38 -5.66 6.06
CA GLN A 36 -9.95 -5.41 6.10
C GLN A 36 -9.50 -4.34 5.09
N ALA A 37 -10.20 -4.23 3.94
CA ALA A 37 -9.95 -3.18 2.94
C ALA A 37 -10.08 -1.74 3.50
N SER A 38 -10.77 -1.52 4.62
CA SER A 38 -10.80 -0.22 5.30
C SER A 38 -9.43 0.22 5.83
N ALA A 39 -8.47 -0.71 5.96
CA ALA A 39 -7.08 -0.42 6.30
C ALA A 39 -6.27 0.18 5.12
N VAL A 40 -6.86 0.36 3.94
CA VAL A 40 -6.14 0.85 2.74
C VAL A 40 -5.49 2.21 2.96
N VAL A 41 -6.17 3.16 3.60
CA VAL A 41 -5.63 4.50 3.85
C VAL A 41 -4.39 4.47 4.74
N PRO A 42 -4.41 3.87 5.94
CA PRO A 42 -3.21 3.81 6.77
C PRO A 42 -2.08 2.98 6.12
N LEU A 43 -2.39 1.92 5.37
CA LEU A 43 -1.36 1.13 4.68
C LEU A 43 -0.69 1.90 3.53
N LEU A 44 -1.47 2.62 2.71
CA LEU A 44 -0.92 3.48 1.65
C LEU A 44 -0.07 4.61 2.24
N TRP A 45 -0.51 5.21 3.35
CA TRP A 45 0.30 6.21 4.05
C TRP A 45 1.64 5.64 4.51
N ARG A 46 1.64 4.43 5.10
CA ARG A 46 2.87 3.79 5.54
C ARG A 46 3.78 3.40 4.38
N ALA A 47 3.21 2.94 3.28
CA ALA A 47 3.94 2.63 2.06
C ALA A 47 4.60 3.89 1.46
N GLN A 48 3.88 5.03 1.51
CA GLN A 48 4.40 6.32 1.07
C GLN A 48 5.61 6.77 1.90
N GLU A 49 5.52 6.65 3.23
CA GLU A 49 6.65 6.98 4.12
C GLU A 49 7.87 6.12 3.80
N GLN A 50 7.68 4.80 3.62
CA GLN A 50 8.77 3.88 3.31
C GLN A 50 9.39 4.13 1.92
N ALA A 51 8.60 4.53 0.94
CA ALA A 51 9.06 4.80 -0.42
C ALA A 51 9.71 6.19 -0.59
N GLY A 52 9.97 6.92 0.51
CA GLY A 52 10.64 8.22 0.46
C GLY A 52 9.68 9.39 0.15
N GLY A 53 8.42 9.28 0.56
CA GLY A 53 7.44 10.38 0.52
C GLY A 53 6.51 10.39 -0.70
N TRP A 54 6.59 9.39 -1.57
CA TRP A 54 5.68 9.22 -2.71
C TRP A 54 5.16 7.78 -2.79
N LEU A 55 4.16 7.52 -3.63
CA LEU A 55 3.53 6.21 -3.79
C LEU A 55 3.84 5.60 -5.16
N PRO A 56 4.84 4.71 -5.24
CA PRO A 56 5.08 3.90 -6.42
C PRO A 56 3.90 3.01 -6.75
N GLU A 57 3.73 2.71 -8.04
CA GLU A 57 2.72 1.75 -8.45
C GLU A 57 2.94 0.34 -7.84
N PRO A 58 4.17 -0.19 -7.74
CA PRO A 58 4.41 -1.45 -7.04
C PRO A 58 4.00 -1.43 -5.57
N ALA A 59 4.09 -0.26 -4.92
CA ALA A 59 3.67 -0.10 -3.53
C ALA A 59 2.14 -0.16 -3.40
N ILE A 60 1.42 0.46 -4.34
CA ILE A 60 -0.04 0.39 -4.41
C ILE A 60 -0.48 -1.06 -4.66
N ARG A 61 0.17 -1.76 -5.59
CA ARG A 61 -0.09 -3.18 -5.86
C ARG A 61 0.15 -4.05 -4.63
N ALA A 62 1.25 -3.84 -3.91
CA ALA A 62 1.56 -4.59 -2.69
C ALA A 62 0.51 -4.38 -1.59
N VAL A 63 -0.03 -3.15 -1.44
CA VAL A 63 -1.13 -2.88 -0.51
C VAL A 63 -2.43 -3.57 -0.96
N ALA A 64 -2.75 -3.50 -2.26
CA ALA A 64 -3.93 -4.17 -2.81
C ALA A 64 -3.87 -5.69 -2.58
N GLU A 65 -2.73 -6.31 -2.88
CA GLU A 65 -2.48 -7.74 -2.63
C GLU A 65 -2.60 -8.09 -1.15
N ARG A 66 -2.09 -7.24 -0.23
CA ARG A 66 -2.20 -7.45 1.22
C ARG A 66 -3.64 -7.41 1.73
N LEU A 67 -4.49 -6.60 1.10
CA LEU A 67 -5.89 -6.37 1.50
C LEU A 67 -6.90 -7.18 0.68
N ASP A 68 -6.43 -8.08 -0.18
CA ASP A 68 -7.24 -8.86 -1.12
C ASP A 68 -8.16 -7.97 -1.98
N MET A 69 -7.61 -6.83 -2.43
CA MET A 69 -8.30 -5.87 -3.28
C MET A 69 -8.02 -6.13 -4.77
N PRO A 70 -8.96 -5.79 -5.67
CA PRO A 70 -8.72 -5.82 -7.11
C PRO A 70 -7.52 -4.94 -7.52
N ARG A 71 -6.87 -5.35 -8.61
CA ARG A 71 -5.63 -4.77 -9.13
C ARG A 71 -5.86 -3.77 -10.25
#